data_AF-A0A2E8MC74-F1
#
_entry.id   AF-A0A2E8MC74-F1
#
_cell.length_a   1.000
_cell.length_b   1.000
_cell.length_c   1.000
_cell.angle_alpha   90.00
_cell.angle_beta   90.00
_cell.angle_gamma   90.00
#
_symmetry.space_group_name_H-M   'P 1'
#
loop_
_entity.id
_entity.type
_entity.pdbx_description
1 polymer ?
#
loop_
_entity_poly.entity_id
_entity_poly.type
_entity_poly.pdbx_seq_one_letter_code
_entity_poly.pdbx_strand_id
1 'polypeptide(L)'
;MFASRDEGLADGISVVGATGRFRVIGERNAERGGADLAELVANEARQDASTPRVDVSDQAILGKSPVDSPKSLMSDDVESSSLTKESGGKMTGIRRRLLLEAAEKALFSKTPWSDLSVVALAFKRAGDEEAARYWFLRAARLAQDPDNQVEASMAMREVVKYLVLANFLDSAKKLIARISVESHRGRAKAELVKAFSRLRRFEEAREIAISLKDSRAKGLAYSSIAEAEARLLELPEVMETLSMIGETSDRYAAFSKVASILASRGDSDGAISLINRIENTRLRDVALARLASVQSKGSTFSFDSLVSMIRDPFVKDQAVISMISNEADRRRINLMSSSVERIQSPAEKEKA
;
A
#
# COMPACT_ATOMS: atom_id res chain seq x y z
N MET A 1 19.22 -55.56 56.23
CA MET A 1 18.70 -54.29 56.78
C MET A 1 17.43 -53.95 56.03
N PHE A 2 16.31 -53.98 56.77
CA PHE A 2 14.97 -53.41 56.52
C PHE A 2 14.41 -53.49 55.07
N ALA A 3 13.59 -54.51 54.76
CA ALA A 3 12.13 -54.61 54.96
C ALA A 3 11.35 -53.92 53.81
N SER A 4 10.72 -54.66 52.87
CA SER A 4 9.38 -55.29 52.99
C SER A 4 8.29 -54.22 53.23
N ARG A 5 7.15 -54.15 52.54
CA ARG A 5 6.36 -55.17 51.84
C ARG A 5 5.25 -54.49 51.01
N ASP A 6 5.01 -55.16 49.91
CA ASP A 6 3.86 -55.36 49.04
C ASP A 6 2.41 -55.22 49.58
N GLU A 7 1.51 -55.10 48.59
CA GLU A 7 0.09 -55.51 48.46
C GLU A 7 -1.12 -54.58 48.77
N GLY A 8 -1.99 -54.48 47.75
CA GLY A 8 -3.45 -54.75 47.85
C GLY A 8 -4.37 -53.54 47.62
N LEU A 9 -4.96 -53.31 46.43
CA LEU A 9 -6.20 -53.88 45.85
C LEU A 9 -7.55 -53.42 46.47
N ALA A 10 -8.51 -53.21 45.55
CA ALA A 10 -9.97 -53.04 45.69
C ALA A 10 -10.45 -51.61 46.04
N ASP A 11 -11.56 -51.07 45.53
CA ASP A 11 -12.60 -51.54 44.62
C ASP A 11 -13.41 -50.30 44.14
N GLY A 12 -14.26 -50.45 43.13
CA GLY A 12 -14.99 -49.35 42.49
C GLY A 12 -16.15 -48.75 43.30
N ILE A 13 -16.82 -47.76 42.69
CA ILE A 13 -18.30 -47.62 42.54
C ILE A 13 -18.62 -46.29 41.83
N SER A 14 -19.46 -46.41 40.81
CA SER A 14 -20.16 -45.37 40.05
C SER A 14 -21.46 -44.99 40.75
N VAL A 15 -21.85 -43.71 40.84
CA VAL A 15 -23.27 -43.29 40.87
C VAL A 15 -23.48 -41.89 40.25
N VAL A 16 -24.50 -41.85 39.42
CA VAL A 16 -25.15 -40.76 38.68
C VAL A 16 -26.08 -39.90 39.56
N GLY A 17 -26.17 -38.60 39.26
CA GLY A 17 -27.48 -37.93 39.14
C GLY A 17 -27.97 -36.97 40.25
N ALA A 18 -28.42 -35.81 39.76
CA ALA A 18 -29.70 -35.16 40.08
C ALA A 18 -29.67 -33.77 40.77
N THR A 19 -29.99 -32.78 39.93
CA THR A 19 -31.05 -31.76 40.10
C THR A 19 -30.96 -30.67 41.19
N GLY A 20 -31.13 -29.41 40.76
CA GLY A 20 -32.02 -28.51 41.52
C GLY A 20 -31.76 -27.00 41.49
N ARG A 21 -32.15 -26.36 40.37
CA ARG A 21 -32.88 -25.08 40.27
C ARG A 21 -32.25 -23.73 40.72
N PHE A 22 -32.02 -22.91 39.68
CA PHE A 22 -32.54 -21.55 39.44
C PHE A 22 -32.52 -20.51 40.57
N ARG A 23 -31.79 -19.41 40.32
CA ARG A 23 -32.30 -18.06 40.59
C ARG A 23 -32.17 -17.19 39.33
N VAL A 24 -33.34 -16.83 38.83
CA VAL A 24 -33.61 -15.85 37.78
C VAL A 24 -33.39 -14.45 38.36
N ILE A 25 -32.63 -13.61 37.66
CA ILE A 25 -32.86 -12.16 37.58
C ILE A 25 -32.58 -11.75 36.12
N GLY A 26 -33.65 -11.62 35.32
CA GLY A 26 -33.73 -10.56 34.30
C GLY A 26 -33.94 -9.23 35.03
N GLU A 27 -33.60 -8.05 34.52
CA GLU A 27 -33.79 -7.58 33.15
C GLU A 27 -33.12 -6.19 33.01
N ARG A 28 -32.80 -5.81 31.76
CA ARG A 28 -32.66 -4.45 31.19
C ARG A 28 -31.32 -3.68 31.29
N ASN A 29 -30.61 -3.77 30.15
CA ASN A 29 -30.16 -2.68 29.28
C ASN A 29 -29.52 -1.42 29.89
N ALA A 30 -28.22 -1.26 29.64
CA ALA A 30 -27.66 -0.01 29.13
C ALA A 30 -26.42 -0.32 28.29
N GLU A 31 -26.59 -0.22 26.96
CA GLU A 31 -25.50 -0.02 26.01
C GLU A 31 -24.72 1.26 26.38
N ARG A 32 -23.40 1.16 26.49
CA ARG A 32 -22.34 2.17 26.19
C ARG A 32 -21.13 1.88 27.07
N GLY A 33 -20.07 1.35 26.47
CA GLY A 33 -18.81 1.14 27.17
C GLY A 33 -17.66 0.66 26.29
N GLY A 34 -17.68 1.00 25.00
CA GLY A 34 -16.69 0.54 24.03
C GLY A 34 -16.06 1.63 23.16
N ALA A 35 -16.30 2.91 23.48
CA ALA A 35 -15.80 4.05 22.68
C ALA A 35 -14.81 4.97 23.43
N ASP A 36 -14.62 4.82 24.74
CA ASP A 36 -13.93 5.86 25.53
C ASP A 36 -12.40 5.76 25.62
N LEU A 37 -11.77 4.64 25.28
CA LEU A 37 -10.30 4.55 25.38
C LEU A 37 -9.56 5.18 24.19
N ALA A 38 -10.19 5.24 23.01
CA ALA A 38 -9.63 5.97 21.86
C ALA A 38 -9.94 7.47 21.92
N GLU A 39 -11.04 7.85 22.57
CA GLU A 39 -11.46 9.24 22.71
C GLU A 39 -10.76 9.95 23.89
N LEU A 40 -10.40 9.23 24.97
CA LEU A 40 -9.58 9.75 26.07
C LEU A 40 -8.15 10.07 25.65
N VAL A 41 -7.49 9.22 24.84
CA VAL A 41 -6.13 9.50 24.32
C VAL A 41 -6.15 10.63 23.29
N ALA A 42 -7.25 10.78 22.54
CA ALA A 42 -7.44 11.90 21.62
C ALA A 42 -7.77 13.22 22.32
N ASN A 43 -8.33 13.19 23.54
CA ASN A 43 -8.71 14.39 24.29
C ASN A 43 -7.62 14.89 25.25
N GLU A 44 -6.76 14.02 25.80
CA GLU A 44 -5.56 14.49 26.54
C GLU A 44 -4.55 15.17 25.60
N ALA A 45 -4.39 14.68 24.37
CA ALA A 45 -3.56 15.36 23.35
C ALA A 45 -4.16 16.69 22.85
N ARG A 46 -5.43 16.99 23.16
CA ARG A 46 -6.11 18.24 22.79
C ARG A 46 -6.09 19.30 23.88
N GLN A 47 -5.77 18.95 25.13
CA GLN A 47 -5.80 19.89 26.26
C GLN A 47 -4.41 20.37 26.71
N ASP A 48 -3.33 19.66 26.37
CA ASP A 48 -1.95 20.07 26.71
C ASP A 48 -1.09 20.55 25.53
N ALA A 49 -1.71 20.85 24.39
CA ALA A 49 -1.05 21.55 23.30
C ALA A 49 -0.86 23.02 23.66
N SER A 50 0.09 23.29 24.57
CA SER A 50 0.72 24.60 24.66
C SER A 50 1.21 24.96 23.27
N THR A 51 0.61 26.01 22.72
CA THR A 51 1.00 26.68 21.48
C THR A 51 2.52 26.73 21.34
N PRO A 52 3.11 26.50 20.15
CA PRO A 52 4.44 27.00 19.90
C PRO A 52 4.33 28.52 20.00
N ARG A 53 4.85 29.09 21.10
CA ARG A 53 5.17 30.51 21.12
C ARG A 53 6.20 30.70 20.04
N VAL A 54 5.76 31.24 18.91
CA VAL A 54 6.65 32.02 18.05
C VAL A 54 7.07 33.19 18.92
N ASP A 55 8.22 33.06 19.58
CA ASP A 55 8.82 34.16 20.30
C ASP A 55 9.11 35.27 19.28
N VAL A 56 8.63 36.47 19.57
CA VAL A 56 8.62 37.61 18.63
C VAL A 56 10.01 38.25 18.51
N SER A 57 11.07 37.51 18.84
CA SER A 57 12.43 38.05 18.99
C SER A 57 13.44 37.58 17.94
N ASP A 58 13.07 36.66 17.03
CA ASP A 58 13.94 36.26 15.91
C ASP A 58 13.61 36.99 14.59
N GLN A 59 12.93 38.16 14.66
CA GLN A 59 12.79 39.07 13.52
C GLN A 59 14.04 39.90 13.21
N ALA A 60 15.14 39.71 13.96
CA ALA A 60 16.36 40.46 13.75
C ALA A 60 17.58 39.59 13.99
N ILE A 61 17.90 38.68 13.05
CA ILE A 61 19.25 38.34 12.54
C ILE A 61 19.04 37.25 11.48
N LEU A 62 18.63 37.66 10.29
CA LEU A 62 19.01 36.98 9.05
C LEU A 62 19.40 38.07 8.08
N GLY A 63 20.72 38.27 8.01
CA GLY A 63 21.36 39.22 7.13
C GLY A 63 20.85 39.06 5.71
N LYS A 64 20.61 40.22 5.09
CA LYS A 64 20.27 40.40 3.68
C LYS A 64 21.23 39.57 2.80
N SER A 65 20.74 38.48 2.24
CA SER A 65 21.34 37.84 1.07
C SER A 65 20.34 37.96 -0.08
N PRO A 66 20.62 38.74 -1.14
CA PRO A 66 19.64 39.08 -2.16
C PRO A 66 19.53 37.96 -3.21
N VAL A 67 18.95 36.81 -2.85
CA VAL A 67 18.67 35.75 -3.85
C VAL A 67 17.32 35.01 -3.65
N ASP A 68 16.67 35.06 -2.49
CA ASP A 68 15.52 34.18 -2.20
C ASP A 68 14.12 34.86 -2.23
N SER A 69 13.86 35.71 -3.23
CA SER A 69 12.51 36.23 -3.48
C SER A 69 11.91 35.63 -4.75
N PRO A 70 10.63 35.18 -4.76
CA PRO A 70 9.92 34.73 -5.98
C PRO A 70 9.92 35.76 -7.13
N LYS A 71 10.22 37.03 -6.80
CA LYS A 71 10.43 38.13 -7.76
C LYS A 71 11.62 37.91 -8.70
N SER A 72 12.63 37.10 -8.36
CA SER A 72 13.77 36.84 -9.26
C SER A 72 13.39 35.96 -10.47
N LEU A 73 12.20 35.36 -10.48
CA LEU A 73 11.61 34.70 -11.64
C LEU A 73 10.69 35.62 -12.45
N MET A 74 10.54 36.89 -12.07
CA MET A 74 9.65 37.87 -12.71
C MET A 74 10.38 38.94 -13.53
N SER A 75 11.71 38.90 -13.62
CA SER A 75 12.49 39.83 -14.43
C SER A 75 13.55 39.05 -15.20
N ASP A 76 13.19 38.61 -16.39
CA ASP A 76 14.00 38.76 -17.60
C ASP A 76 13.07 38.54 -18.82
N ASP A 77 13.41 39.24 -19.91
CA ASP A 77 12.81 39.27 -21.24
C ASP A 77 11.71 40.31 -21.52
N VAL A 78 12.17 41.54 -21.71
CA VAL A 78 11.67 42.41 -22.78
C VAL A 78 12.86 42.81 -23.66
N GLU A 79 13.11 42.08 -24.75
CA GLU A 79 13.19 42.65 -26.09
C GLU A 79 13.22 41.56 -27.18
N SER A 80 12.67 41.92 -28.32
CA SER A 80 12.07 41.08 -29.35
C SER A 80 13.01 40.37 -30.32
N SER A 81 12.46 39.29 -30.89
CA SER A 81 12.62 38.82 -32.28
C SER A 81 13.69 37.76 -32.60
N SER A 82 13.27 36.51 -32.66
CA SER A 82 13.39 35.69 -33.88
C SER A 82 12.54 34.41 -33.75
N LEU A 83 11.73 34.16 -34.77
CA LEU A 83 10.95 32.94 -34.95
C LEU A 83 11.90 31.76 -35.20
N THR A 84 12.20 30.96 -34.18
CA THR A 84 12.68 29.58 -34.38
C THR A 84 12.15 28.66 -33.28
N LYS A 85 11.54 27.56 -33.73
CA LYS A 85 10.93 26.46 -32.97
C LYS A 85 11.71 26.05 -31.70
N GLU A 86 11.08 26.15 -30.53
CA GLU A 86 11.45 25.42 -29.29
C GLU A 86 10.16 24.84 -28.68
N SER A 87 9.82 23.56 -28.88
CA SER A 87 10.28 22.39 -28.13
C SER A 87 10.11 22.51 -26.60
N GLY A 88 8.99 21.99 -26.06
CA GLY A 88 8.93 21.48 -24.67
C GLY A 88 8.04 22.20 -23.65
N GLY A 89 6.71 22.16 -23.82
CA GLY A 89 5.75 21.91 -22.72
C GLY A 89 5.75 22.75 -21.43
N LYS A 90 6.30 23.97 -21.37
CA LYS A 90 6.22 24.81 -20.15
C LYS A 90 4.81 25.39 -19.99
N MET A 91 4.19 25.17 -18.83
CA MET A 91 2.88 25.76 -18.50
C MET A 91 3.01 27.27 -18.30
N THR A 92 2.49 28.07 -19.23
CA THR A 92 2.51 29.54 -19.15
C THR A 92 1.13 30.12 -18.83
N GLY A 93 1.09 31.38 -18.38
CA GLY A 93 -0.15 32.13 -18.18
C GLY A 93 -0.88 31.87 -16.86
N ILE A 94 -2.22 31.91 -16.90
CA ILE A 94 -3.11 31.95 -15.73
C ILE A 94 -2.91 30.74 -14.82
N ARG A 95 -2.76 29.53 -15.41
CA ARG A 95 -2.63 28.30 -14.63
C ARG A 95 -1.36 28.28 -13.77
N ARG A 96 -0.25 28.82 -14.29
CA ARG A 96 0.98 28.98 -13.51
C ARG A 96 0.80 29.99 -12.39
N ARG A 97 0.16 31.14 -12.66
CA ARG A 97 -0.15 32.15 -11.64
C ARG A 97 -1.01 31.60 -10.50
N LEU A 98 -2.06 30.84 -10.83
CA LEU A 98 -2.93 30.21 -9.83
C LEU A 98 -2.19 29.19 -8.97
N LEU A 99 -1.29 28.39 -9.55
CA LEU A 99 -0.48 27.45 -8.75
C LEU A 99 0.54 28.18 -7.87
N LEU A 100 1.09 29.32 -8.31
CA LEU A 100 1.95 30.15 -7.47
C LEU A 100 1.17 30.77 -6.30
N GLU A 101 -0.03 31.31 -6.56
CA GLU A 101 -0.92 31.81 -5.49
C GLU A 101 -1.33 30.70 -4.50
N ALA A 102 -1.60 29.50 -5.01
CA ALA A 102 -1.87 28.34 -4.17
C ALA A 102 -0.65 27.96 -3.31
N ALA A 103 0.57 28.03 -3.86
CA ALA A 103 1.79 27.80 -3.10
C ALA A 103 1.99 28.85 -2.00
N GLU A 104 1.71 30.13 -2.30
CA GLU A 104 1.76 31.21 -1.32
C GLU A 104 0.79 30.97 -0.17
N LYS A 105 -0.46 30.58 -0.46
CA LYS A 105 -1.45 30.23 0.58
C LYS A 105 -1.02 29.01 1.38
N ALA A 106 -0.45 28.00 0.73
CA ALA A 106 0.05 26.79 1.38
C ALA A 106 1.19 27.06 2.37
N LEU A 107 2.00 28.12 2.17
CA LEU A 107 3.06 28.49 3.11
C LEU A 107 2.54 28.90 4.50
N PHE A 108 1.30 29.40 4.58
CA PHE A 108 0.69 29.86 5.82
C PHE A 108 -0.33 28.88 6.40
N SER A 109 -0.40 27.66 5.87
CA SER A 109 -1.32 26.65 6.38
C SER A 109 -0.78 26.00 7.67
N LYS A 110 -1.62 25.20 8.33
CA LYS A 110 -1.22 24.41 9.51
C LYS A 110 -0.21 23.32 9.17
N THR A 111 -0.22 22.83 7.94
CA THR A 111 0.62 21.72 7.46
C THR A 111 1.29 22.11 6.15
N PRO A 112 2.17 23.13 6.17
CA PRO A 112 2.66 23.76 4.94
C PRO A 112 3.50 22.80 4.09
N TRP A 113 4.18 21.83 4.71
CA TRP A 113 4.90 20.77 3.99
C TRP A 113 3.95 19.89 3.14
N SER A 114 2.76 19.58 3.65
CA SER A 114 1.78 18.74 2.95
C SER A 114 1.15 19.52 1.81
N ASP A 115 0.68 20.73 2.09
CA ASP A 115 -0.04 21.54 1.11
C ASP A 115 0.88 21.97 -0.04
N LEU A 116 2.13 22.34 0.26
CA LEU A 116 3.13 22.59 -0.78
C LEU A 116 3.47 21.34 -1.58
N SER A 117 3.45 20.15 -0.97
CA SER A 117 3.67 18.90 -1.70
C SER A 117 2.54 18.60 -2.70
N VAL A 118 1.30 18.95 -2.34
CA VAL A 118 0.15 18.87 -3.25
C VAL A 118 0.32 19.87 -4.41
N VAL A 119 0.70 21.11 -4.13
CA VAL A 119 0.95 22.12 -5.15
C VAL A 119 2.11 21.72 -6.06
N ALA A 120 3.20 21.19 -5.50
CA ALA A 120 4.34 20.67 -6.23
C ALA A 120 3.94 19.50 -7.17
N LEU A 121 3.09 18.58 -6.69
CA LEU A 121 2.52 17.53 -7.54
C LEU A 121 1.66 18.11 -8.67
N ALA A 122 0.92 19.20 -8.41
CA ALA A 122 0.14 19.89 -9.45
C ALA A 122 1.05 20.53 -10.52
N PHE A 123 2.15 21.18 -10.13
CA PHE A 123 3.17 21.66 -11.06
C PHE A 123 3.74 20.53 -11.92
N LYS A 124 4.08 19.38 -11.29
CA LYS A 124 4.59 18.20 -12.02
C LYS A 124 3.58 17.69 -13.03
N ARG A 125 2.31 17.56 -12.65
CA ARG A 125 1.22 17.12 -13.54
C ARG A 125 0.97 18.10 -14.69
N ALA A 126 1.35 19.35 -14.52
CA ALA A 126 1.24 20.37 -15.54
C ALA A 126 2.49 20.50 -16.43
N GLY A 127 3.53 19.68 -16.21
CA GLY A 127 4.76 19.68 -17.00
C GLY A 127 5.84 20.66 -16.51
N ASP A 128 5.57 21.45 -15.48
CA ASP A 128 6.56 22.36 -14.88
C ASP A 128 7.39 21.61 -13.82
N GLU A 129 8.38 20.84 -14.28
CA GLU A 129 9.24 20.05 -13.39
C GLU A 129 10.12 20.90 -12.49
N GLU A 130 10.59 22.05 -12.98
CA GLU A 130 11.47 22.96 -12.23
C GLU A 130 10.72 23.52 -11.02
N ALA A 131 9.51 24.07 -11.24
CA ALA A 131 8.67 24.54 -10.15
C ALA A 131 8.28 23.41 -9.20
N ALA A 132 7.94 22.23 -9.72
CA ALA A 132 7.62 21.08 -8.87
C ALA A 132 8.78 20.72 -7.93
N ARG A 133 10.01 20.62 -8.46
CA ARG A 133 11.21 20.32 -7.65
C ARG A 133 11.46 21.41 -6.62
N TYR A 134 11.31 22.68 -7.00
CA TYR A 134 11.45 23.81 -6.08
C TYR A 134 10.48 23.70 -4.90
N TRP A 135 9.19 23.50 -5.18
CA TRP A 135 8.18 23.43 -4.13
C TRP A 135 8.28 22.18 -3.26
N PHE A 136 8.71 21.04 -3.82
CA PHE A 136 9.03 19.86 -3.00
C PHE A 136 10.22 20.09 -2.08
N LEU A 137 11.28 20.76 -2.53
CA LEU A 137 12.42 21.11 -1.68
C LEU A 137 12.00 22.07 -0.58
N ARG A 138 11.13 23.05 -0.89
CA ARG A 138 10.56 23.95 0.11
C ARG A 138 9.72 23.19 1.15
N ALA A 139 8.84 22.31 0.69
CA ALA A 139 8.06 21.43 1.56
C ALA A 139 8.94 20.59 2.49
N ALA A 140 10.00 19.98 1.96
CA ALA A 140 10.95 19.19 2.74
C ALA A 140 11.74 20.01 3.77
N ARG A 141 11.97 21.31 3.51
CA ARG A 141 12.56 22.22 4.50
C ARG A 141 11.59 22.50 5.64
N LEU A 142 10.31 22.75 5.33
CA LEU A 142 9.28 23.01 6.33
C LEU A 142 8.86 21.75 7.11
N ALA A 143 9.12 20.56 6.58
CA ALA A 143 8.91 19.30 7.27
C ALA A 143 10.01 18.97 8.31
N GLN A 144 11.05 19.79 8.41
CA GLN A 144 12.08 19.60 9.43
C GLN A 144 11.68 20.33 10.70
N ASP A 145 11.77 19.62 11.81
CA ASP A 145 11.64 20.16 13.15
C ASP A 145 12.69 19.43 14.02
N PRO A 146 13.75 20.13 14.48
CA PRO A 146 14.78 19.52 15.31
C PRO A 146 14.27 19.18 16.72
N ASP A 147 13.24 19.87 17.20
CA ASP A 147 12.72 19.74 18.56
C ASP A 147 11.66 18.65 18.65
N ASN A 148 10.90 18.43 17.56
CA ASN A 148 9.91 17.36 17.46
C ASN A 148 10.21 16.37 16.32
N GLN A 149 11.09 15.41 16.62
CA GLN A 149 11.52 14.39 15.65
C GLN A 149 10.40 13.47 15.14
N VAL A 150 9.36 13.24 15.94
CA VAL A 150 8.22 12.38 15.56
C VAL A 150 7.38 13.08 14.52
N GLU A 151 7.01 14.33 14.77
CA GLU A 151 6.25 15.15 13.82
C GLU A 151 7.06 15.44 12.56
N ALA A 152 8.34 15.79 12.69
CA ALA A 152 9.24 15.97 11.55
C ALA A 152 9.31 14.71 10.67
N SER A 153 9.42 13.52 11.29
CA SER A 153 9.46 12.26 10.57
C SER A 153 8.15 11.94 9.86
N MET A 154 7.00 12.29 10.47
CA MET A 154 5.69 12.17 9.85
C MET A 154 5.55 13.12 8.66
N ALA A 155 5.91 14.39 8.83
CA ALA A 155 5.87 15.41 7.81
C ALA A 155 6.76 15.04 6.61
N MET A 156 8.01 14.64 6.89
CA MET A 156 8.97 14.24 5.86
C MET A 156 8.51 13.00 5.09
N ARG A 157 7.89 12.01 5.76
CA ARG A 157 7.26 10.86 5.09
C ARG A 157 6.16 11.31 4.14
N GLU A 158 5.33 12.29 4.52
CA GLU A 158 4.26 12.80 3.66
C GLU A 158 4.83 13.49 2.42
N VAL A 159 5.89 14.28 2.55
CA VAL A 159 6.60 14.87 1.40
C VAL A 159 7.15 13.77 0.47
N VAL A 160 7.76 12.73 1.03
CA VAL A 160 8.27 11.58 0.27
C VAL A 160 7.16 10.88 -0.52
N LYS A 161 5.99 10.65 0.09
CA LYS A 161 4.83 10.05 -0.57
C LYS A 161 4.44 10.86 -1.82
N TYR A 162 4.36 12.19 -1.73
CA TYR A 162 4.05 13.03 -2.89
C TYR A 162 5.17 13.07 -3.93
N LEU A 163 6.45 13.04 -3.53
CA LEU A 163 7.58 12.88 -4.45
C LEU A 163 7.48 11.57 -5.24
N VAL A 164 7.10 10.47 -4.56
CA VAL A 164 6.87 9.16 -5.21
C VAL A 164 5.72 9.25 -6.20
N LEU A 165 4.60 9.89 -5.85
CA LEU A 165 3.47 10.12 -6.76
C LEU A 165 3.88 10.99 -7.97
N ALA A 166 4.78 11.96 -7.76
CA ALA A 166 5.34 12.82 -8.80
C ALA A 166 6.46 12.14 -9.62
N ASN A 167 6.80 10.88 -9.33
CA ASN A 167 7.88 10.13 -9.96
C ASN A 167 9.28 10.75 -9.76
N PHE A 168 9.49 11.53 -8.71
CA PHE A 168 10.80 12.07 -8.33
C PHE A 168 11.50 11.13 -7.33
N LEU A 169 11.79 9.91 -7.79
CA LEU A 169 12.20 8.80 -6.93
C LEU A 169 13.59 8.99 -6.30
N ASP A 170 14.54 9.60 -7.00
CA ASP A 170 15.88 9.85 -6.44
C ASP A 170 15.84 10.92 -5.34
N SER A 171 14.98 11.95 -5.51
CA SER A 171 14.69 12.94 -4.47
C SER A 171 14.02 12.30 -3.26
N ALA A 172 13.05 11.40 -3.49
CA ALA A 172 12.43 10.62 -2.42
C ALA A 172 13.47 9.78 -1.66
N LYS A 173 14.35 9.03 -2.37
CA LYS A 173 15.43 8.22 -1.76
C LYS A 173 16.32 9.07 -0.85
N LYS A 174 16.72 10.27 -1.30
CA LYS A 174 17.52 11.21 -0.52
C LYS A 174 16.79 11.71 0.74
N LEU A 175 15.51 12.07 0.65
CA LEU A 175 14.75 12.56 1.80
C LEU A 175 14.45 11.47 2.83
N ILE A 176 14.26 10.21 2.41
CA ILE A 176 14.07 9.09 3.34
C ILE A 176 15.21 8.97 4.33
N ALA A 177 16.46 9.24 3.91
CA ALA A 177 17.63 9.20 4.79
C ALA A 177 17.54 10.22 5.94
N ARG A 178 16.71 11.27 5.80
CA ARG A 178 16.52 12.36 6.77
C ARG A 178 15.40 12.09 7.77
N ILE A 179 14.56 11.08 7.53
CA ILE A 179 13.49 10.69 8.47
C ILE A 179 14.14 10.01 9.67
N SER A 180 14.08 10.58 10.87
CA SER A 180 14.78 10.03 12.05
C SER A 180 14.08 8.79 12.62
N VAL A 181 12.74 8.82 12.72
CA VAL A 181 11.95 7.75 13.33
C VAL A 181 11.83 6.57 12.38
N GLU A 182 12.34 5.41 12.82
CA GLU A 182 12.46 4.20 11.99
C GLU A 182 11.10 3.72 11.45
N SER A 183 10.02 3.80 12.23
CA SER A 183 8.69 3.38 11.78
C SER A 183 8.20 4.21 10.59
N HIS A 184 8.46 5.52 10.59
CA HIS A 184 8.13 6.41 9.46
C HIS A 184 9.08 6.18 8.28
N ARG A 185 10.38 5.99 8.56
CA ARG A 185 11.40 5.71 7.54
C ARG A 185 11.11 4.40 6.80
N GLY A 186 10.75 3.33 7.52
CA GLY A 186 10.40 2.03 6.97
C GLY A 186 9.15 2.09 6.07
N ARG A 187 8.11 2.84 6.47
CA ARG A 187 6.93 3.07 5.63
C ARG A 187 7.30 3.81 4.34
N ALA A 188 8.11 4.86 4.42
CA ALA A 188 8.56 5.62 3.25
C ALA A 188 9.40 4.75 2.29
N LYS A 189 10.30 3.92 2.83
CA LYS A 189 11.06 2.92 2.06
C LYS A 189 10.15 1.94 1.34
N ALA A 190 9.13 1.40 2.03
CA ALA A 190 8.19 0.45 1.44
C ALA A 190 7.38 1.06 0.28
N GLU A 191 6.98 2.34 0.38
CA GLU A 191 6.35 3.06 -0.72
C GLU A 191 7.30 3.23 -1.92
N LEU A 192 8.56 3.59 -1.65
CA LEU A 192 9.57 3.77 -2.70
C LEU A 192 9.92 2.45 -3.40
N VAL A 193 10.00 1.33 -2.67
CA VAL A 193 10.16 -0.02 -3.24
C VAL A 193 9.06 -0.28 -4.26
N LYS A 194 7.78 -0.12 -3.88
CA LYS A 194 6.64 -0.36 -4.77
C LYS A 194 6.71 0.51 -6.03
N ALA A 195 7.16 1.76 -5.89
CA ALA A 195 7.32 2.67 -7.02
C ALA A 195 8.41 2.20 -7.99
N PHE A 196 9.60 1.83 -7.47
CA PHE A 196 10.67 1.28 -8.29
C PHE A 196 10.26 -0.03 -8.98
N SER A 197 9.60 -0.94 -8.26
CA SER A 197 9.08 -2.19 -8.83
C SER A 197 8.11 -1.94 -9.98
N ARG A 198 7.17 -1.00 -9.83
CA ARG A 198 6.22 -0.63 -10.91
C ARG A 198 6.92 -0.09 -12.16
N LEU A 199 8.02 0.62 -11.97
CA LEU A 199 8.84 1.17 -13.06
C LEU A 199 9.93 0.21 -13.55
N ARG A 200 9.91 -1.05 -13.10
CA ARG A 200 10.88 -2.09 -13.50
C ARG A 200 12.32 -1.77 -13.10
N ARG A 201 12.50 -0.88 -12.11
CA ARG A 201 13.80 -0.55 -11.50
C ARG A 201 14.08 -1.54 -10.35
N PHE A 202 14.14 -2.84 -10.68
CA PHE A 202 14.12 -3.92 -9.69
C PHE A 202 15.34 -3.93 -8.76
N GLU A 203 16.51 -3.60 -9.29
CA GLU A 203 17.73 -3.57 -8.47
C GLU A 203 17.66 -2.50 -7.37
N GLU A 204 17.22 -1.29 -7.73
CA GLU A 204 17.04 -0.22 -6.76
C GLU A 204 15.90 -0.51 -5.77
N ALA A 205 14.88 -1.25 -6.19
CA ALA A 205 13.85 -1.75 -5.29
C ALA A 205 14.45 -2.73 -4.27
N ARG A 206 15.32 -3.67 -4.71
CA ARG A 206 16.02 -4.63 -3.84
C ARG A 206 16.98 -3.93 -2.87
N GLU A 207 17.75 -2.95 -3.34
CA GLU A 207 18.64 -2.13 -2.49
C GLU A 207 17.89 -1.47 -1.34
N ILE A 208 16.66 -1.00 -1.58
CA ILE A 208 15.86 -0.39 -0.53
C ILE A 208 15.25 -1.46 0.36
N ALA A 209 14.74 -2.54 -0.22
CA ALA A 209 14.15 -3.65 0.52
C ALA A 209 15.15 -4.28 1.51
N ILE A 210 16.41 -4.48 1.10
CA ILE A 210 17.45 -5.04 1.98
C ILE A 210 17.72 -4.15 3.19
N SER A 211 17.56 -2.83 3.04
CA SER A 211 17.77 -1.83 4.09
C SER A 211 16.60 -1.66 5.07
N LEU A 212 15.49 -2.39 4.88
CA LEU A 212 14.38 -2.42 5.85
C LEU A 212 14.77 -3.24 7.08
N LYS A 213 14.49 -2.70 8.28
CA LYS A 213 14.77 -3.38 9.56
C LYS A 213 13.67 -4.35 9.99
N ASP A 214 12.41 -3.98 9.76
CA ASP A 214 11.26 -4.82 10.10
C ASP A 214 11.16 -5.99 9.13
N SER A 215 11.20 -7.22 9.66
CA SER A 215 11.22 -8.45 8.84
C SER A 215 9.96 -8.61 8.00
N ARG A 216 8.79 -8.27 8.57
CA ARG A 216 7.51 -8.30 7.88
C ARG A 216 7.46 -7.28 6.73
N ALA A 217 7.90 -6.05 6.96
CA ALA A 217 8.01 -5.02 5.92
C ALA A 217 8.97 -5.46 4.81
N LYS A 218 10.09 -6.08 5.16
CA LYS A 218 11.07 -6.63 4.21
C LYS A 218 10.46 -7.76 3.36
N GLY A 219 9.74 -8.69 3.97
CA GLY A 219 9.01 -9.74 3.25
C GLY A 219 7.95 -9.18 2.29
N LEU A 220 7.17 -8.19 2.72
CA LEU A 220 6.19 -7.50 1.87
C LEU A 220 6.84 -6.72 0.72
N ALA A 221 8.02 -6.14 0.95
CA ALA A 221 8.79 -5.44 -0.07
C ALA A 221 9.26 -6.41 -1.17
N TYR A 222 9.91 -7.52 -0.81
CA TYR A 222 10.32 -8.54 -1.78
C TYR A 222 9.12 -9.21 -2.47
N SER A 223 8.01 -9.46 -1.77
CA SER A 223 6.77 -9.92 -2.40
C SER A 223 6.29 -8.93 -3.48
N SER A 224 6.36 -7.62 -3.21
CA SER A 224 5.93 -6.60 -4.18
C SER A 224 6.86 -6.55 -5.40
N ILE A 225 8.17 -6.74 -5.20
CA ILE A 225 9.17 -6.82 -6.28
C ILE A 225 8.90 -8.07 -7.12
N ALA A 226 8.79 -9.25 -6.50
CA ALA A 226 8.55 -10.52 -7.18
C ALA A 226 7.23 -10.51 -7.97
N GLU A 227 6.16 -9.93 -7.42
CA GLU A 227 4.89 -9.75 -8.14
C GLU A 227 5.08 -8.88 -9.40
N ALA A 228 5.91 -7.83 -9.34
CA ALA A 228 6.20 -6.97 -10.49
C ALA A 228 7.09 -7.65 -11.53
N GLU A 229 8.12 -8.39 -11.08
CA GLU A 229 8.97 -9.21 -11.94
C GLU A 229 8.17 -10.30 -12.65
N ALA A 230 7.27 -10.99 -11.95
CA ALA A 230 6.43 -12.04 -12.50
C ALA A 230 5.46 -11.58 -13.60
N ARG A 231 5.29 -10.27 -13.79
CA ARG A 231 4.52 -9.73 -14.92
C ARG A 231 5.31 -9.69 -16.22
N LEU A 232 6.63 -9.85 -16.17
CA LEU A 232 7.55 -9.53 -17.25
C LEU A 232 8.66 -10.58 -17.46
N LEU A 233 9.19 -11.13 -16.37
CA LEU A 233 10.30 -12.07 -16.36
C LEU A 233 9.79 -13.52 -16.27
N GLU A 234 10.70 -14.46 -16.50
CA GLU A 234 10.46 -15.89 -16.32
C GLU A 234 10.62 -16.29 -14.84
N LEU A 235 10.12 -17.48 -14.49
CA LEU A 235 10.10 -17.95 -13.10
C LEU A 235 11.50 -18.00 -12.44
N PRO A 236 12.58 -18.47 -13.09
CA PRO A 236 13.91 -18.54 -12.44
C PRO A 236 14.40 -17.19 -11.88
N GLU A 237 14.19 -16.11 -12.62
CA GLU A 237 14.58 -14.75 -12.22
C GLU A 237 13.70 -14.25 -11.06
N VAL A 238 12.39 -14.49 -11.12
CA VAL A 238 11.46 -14.14 -10.03
C VAL A 238 11.79 -14.91 -8.74
N MET A 239 12.28 -16.14 -8.89
CA MET A 239 12.67 -16.99 -7.76
C MET A 239 13.83 -16.41 -6.96
N GLU A 240 14.75 -15.68 -7.60
CA GLU A 240 15.83 -14.98 -6.90
C GLU A 240 15.26 -14.03 -5.85
N THR A 241 14.31 -13.18 -6.24
CA THR A 241 13.65 -12.24 -5.33
C THR A 241 12.79 -12.96 -4.28
N LEU A 242 12.03 -13.99 -4.67
CA LEU A 242 11.21 -14.75 -3.73
C LEU A 242 12.06 -15.45 -2.64
N SER A 243 13.27 -15.88 -2.98
CA SER A 243 14.20 -16.49 -2.02
C SER A 243 14.68 -15.51 -0.94
N MET A 244 14.63 -14.20 -1.19
CA MET A 244 15.00 -13.16 -0.22
C MET A 244 13.94 -12.94 0.87
N ILE A 245 12.75 -13.53 0.73
CA ILE A 245 11.72 -13.48 1.79
C ILE A 245 12.09 -14.50 2.87
N GLY A 246 12.55 -13.99 4.02
CA GLY A 246 13.00 -14.82 5.14
C GLY A 246 11.87 -15.63 5.79
N GLU A 247 10.77 -14.95 6.13
CA GLU A 247 9.62 -15.58 6.80
C GLU A 247 8.89 -16.54 5.86
N THR A 248 8.81 -17.82 6.28
CA THR A 248 8.26 -18.89 5.45
C THR A 248 6.77 -18.67 5.11
N SER A 249 5.98 -18.15 6.05
CA SER A 249 4.57 -17.84 5.83
C SER A 249 4.37 -16.72 4.79
N ASP A 250 5.18 -15.66 4.88
CA ASP A 250 5.17 -14.56 3.91
C ASP A 250 5.67 -15.04 2.53
N ARG A 251 6.67 -15.93 2.50
CA ARG A 251 7.18 -16.53 1.26
C ARG A 251 6.11 -17.39 0.57
N TYR A 252 5.36 -18.20 1.32
CA TYR A 252 4.24 -18.98 0.76
C TYR A 252 3.09 -18.09 0.26
N ALA A 253 2.79 -17.00 0.97
CA ALA A 253 1.84 -16.02 0.48
C ALA A 253 2.31 -15.37 -0.82
N ALA A 254 3.60 -15.05 -0.95
CA ALA A 254 4.18 -14.51 -2.17
C ALA A 254 4.16 -15.54 -3.33
N PHE A 255 4.50 -16.81 -3.07
CA PHE A 255 4.37 -17.89 -4.07
C PHE A 255 2.96 -17.98 -4.63
N SER A 256 1.93 -17.97 -3.77
CA SER A 256 0.53 -18.01 -4.22
C SER A 256 0.14 -16.84 -5.12
N LYS A 257 0.60 -15.62 -4.80
CA LYS A 257 0.31 -14.43 -5.62
C LYS A 257 1.07 -14.45 -6.95
N VAL A 258 2.35 -14.77 -6.92
CA VAL A 258 3.19 -14.87 -8.13
C VAL A 258 2.65 -15.96 -9.05
N ALA A 259 2.27 -17.13 -8.52
CA ALA A 259 1.65 -18.19 -9.30
C ALA A 259 0.38 -17.73 -10.02
N SER A 260 -0.45 -16.92 -9.35
CA SER A 260 -1.65 -16.34 -9.98
C SER A 260 -1.31 -15.38 -11.13
N ILE A 261 -0.22 -14.61 -11.01
CA ILE A 261 0.27 -13.71 -12.05
C ILE A 261 0.82 -14.50 -13.25
N LEU A 262 1.64 -15.52 -13.00
CA LEU A 262 2.21 -16.39 -14.04
C LEU A 262 1.10 -17.09 -14.84
N ALA A 263 0.12 -17.69 -14.14
CA ALA A 263 -1.02 -18.31 -14.81
C ALA A 263 -1.86 -17.31 -15.62
N SER A 264 -2.03 -16.07 -15.13
CA SER A 264 -2.71 -15.02 -15.89
C SER A 264 -1.97 -14.61 -17.17
N ARG A 265 -0.66 -14.89 -17.26
CA ARG A 265 0.17 -14.70 -18.45
C ARG A 265 0.25 -15.95 -19.34
N GLY A 266 -0.38 -17.05 -18.94
CA GLY A 266 -0.35 -18.33 -19.66
C GLY A 266 0.72 -19.32 -19.16
N ASP A 267 1.60 -18.93 -18.23
CA ASP A 267 2.60 -19.82 -17.62
C ASP A 267 1.96 -20.65 -16.49
N SER A 268 1.24 -21.70 -16.88
CA SER A 268 0.58 -22.60 -15.94
C SER A 268 1.57 -23.51 -15.20
N ASP A 269 2.63 -23.94 -15.89
CA ASP A 269 3.62 -24.85 -15.33
C ASP A 269 4.44 -24.16 -14.23
N GLY A 270 4.87 -22.92 -14.48
CA GLY A 270 5.53 -22.09 -13.47
C GLY A 270 4.62 -21.79 -12.27
N ALA A 271 3.33 -21.54 -12.50
CA ALA A 271 2.36 -21.35 -11.43
C ALA A 271 2.21 -22.59 -10.54
N ILE A 272 2.08 -23.79 -11.13
CA ILE A 272 1.98 -25.04 -10.39
C ILE A 272 3.27 -25.38 -9.67
N SER A 273 4.42 -25.17 -10.32
CA SER A 273 5.75 -25.32 -9.72
C SER A 273 5.89 -24.50 -8.44
N LEU A 274 5.45 -23.23 -8.45
CA LEU A 274 5.46 -22.37 -7.25
C LEU A 274 4.53 -22.87 -6.14
N ILE A 275 3.30 -23.26 -6.48
CA ILE A 275 2.35 -23.76 -5.50
C ILE A 275 2.86 -25.06 -4.85
N ASN A 276 3.51 -25.93 -5.61
CA ASN A 276 4.09 -27.17 -5.10
C ASN A 276 5.25 -26.94 -4.12
N ARG A 277 5.89 -25.77 -4.14
CA ARG A 277 6.90 -25.36 -3.14
C ARG A 277 6.28 -24.92 -1.80
N ILE A 278 4.95 -24.82 -1.70
CA ILE A 278 4.26 -24.56 -0.44
C ILE A 278 4.13 -25.88 0.32
N GLU A 279 4.94 -26.07 1.36
CA GLU A 279 4.94 -27.32 2.15
C GLU A 279 3.70 -27.44 3.04
N ASN A 280 3.15 -26.32 3.51
CA ASN A 280 1.94 -26.33 4.32
C ASN A 280 0.74 -26.71 3.45
N THR A 281 0.21 -27.92 3.65
CA THR A 281 -0.90 -28.48 2.86
C THR A 281 -2.10 -27.54 2.77
N ARG A 282 -2.55 -26.95 3.89
CA ARG A 282 -3.72 -26.07 3.90
C ARG A 282 -3.46 -24.78 3.11
N LEU A 283 -2.27 -24.19 3.23
CA LEU A 283 -1.90 -23.01 2.44
C LEU A 283 -1.76 -23.33 0.95
N ARG A 284 -1.22 -24.51 0.62
CA ARG A 284 -1.12 -25.00 -0.76
C ARG A 284 -2.51 -25.20 -1.36
N ASP A 285 -3.42 -25.82 -0.63
CA ASP A 285 -4.81 -26.03 -1.05
C ASP A 285 -5.55 -24.70 -1.28
N VAL A 286 -5.35 -23.71 -0.40
CA VAL A 286 -5.88 -22.35 -0.58
C VAL A 286 -5.26 -21.67 -1.82
N ALA A 287 -3.97 -21.90 -2.09
CA ALA A 287 -3.32 -21.37 -3.28
C ALA A 287 -3.83 -22.02 -4.57
N LEU A 288 -4.07 -23.33 -4.57
CA LEU A 288 -4.71 -24.06 -5.68
C LEU A 288 -6.12 -23.56 -5.96
N ALA A 289 -6.94 -23.36 -4.92
CA ALA A 289 -8.28 -22.79 -5.05
C ALA A 289 -8.25 -21.39 -5.68
N ARG A 290 -7.32 -20.54 -5.24
CA ARG A 290 -7.11 -19.22 -5.85
C ARG A 290 -6.69 -19.33 -7.31
N LEU A 291 -5.74 -20.20 -7.63
CA LEU A 291 -5.28 -20.41 -9.00
C LEU A 291 -6.44 -20.87 -9.90
N ALA A 292 -7.27 -21.80 -9.42
CA ALA A 292 -8.45 -22.29 -10.13
C ALA A 292 -9.44 -21.16 -10.45
N SER A 293 -9.64 -20.23 -9.52
CA SER A 293 -10.52 -19.06 -9.75
C SER A 293 -10.00 -18.12 -10.86
N VAL A 294 -8.68 -17.96 -10.95
CA VAL A 294 -8.00 -17.10 -11.94
C VAL A 294 -7.99 -17.75 -13.33
N GLN A 295 -7.75 -19.07 -13.39
CA GLN A 295 -7.61 -19.83 -14.64
C GLN A 295 -8.93 -20.04 -15.43
N SER A 296 -10.09 -19.70 -14.87
CA SER A 296 -11.38 -19.65 -15.62
C SER A 296 -11.42 -18.63 -16.79
N LYS A 297 -10.27 -18.05 -17.16
CA LYS A 297 -10.12 -16.96 -18.15
C LYS A 297 -9.18 -17.26 -19.32
N GLY A 298 -8.59 -18.47 -19.44
CA GLY A 298 -7.92 -18.87 -20.71
C GLY A 298 -6.57 -19.59 -20.60
N SER A 299 -6.49 -20.69 -19.85
CA SER A 299 -5.26 -21.46 -19.64
C SER A 299 -5.43 -22.96 -19.97
N THR A 300 -4.30 -23.66 -20.06
CA THR A 300 -4.21 -25.10 -20.42
C THR A 300 -4.72 -26.05 -19.33
N PHE A 301 -4.76 -25.62 -18.06
CA PHE A 301 -5.35 -26.43 -16.98
C PHE A 301 -6.85 -26.11 -16.81
N SER A 302 -7.67 -27.16 -16.72
CA SER A 302 -9.07 -26.99 -16.35
C SER A 302 -9.19 -26.69 -14.86
N PHE A 303 -10.25 -25.94 -14.51
CA PHE A 303 -10.65 -25.73 -13.12
C PHE A 303 -10.71 -27.06 -12.34
N ASP A 304 -11.29 -28.10 -12.97
CA ASP A 304 -11.44 -29.43 -12.38
C ASP A 304 -10.10 -30.08 -12.04
N SER A 305 -9.09 -29.94 -12.89
CA SER A 305 -7.74 -30.44 -12.62
C SER A 305 -7.16 -29.79 -11.37
N LEU A 306 -7.26 -28.48 -11.23
CA LEU A 306 -6.73 -27.75 -10.06
C LEU A 306 -7.48 -28.10 -8.78
N VAL A 307 -8.81 -28.21 -8.84
CA VAL A 307 -9.65 -28.60 -7.70
C VAL A 307 -9.41 -30.06 -7.29
N SER A 308 -9.07 -30.95 -8.24
CA SER A 308 -8.72 -32.34 -7.93
C SER A 308 -7.43 -32.47 -7.08
N MET A 309 -6.53 -31.48 -7.16
CA MET A 309 -5.30 -31.45 -6.37
C MET A 309 -5.52 -30.97 -4.93
N ILE A 310 -6.66 -30.34 -4.64
CA ILE A 310 -7.00 -29.82 -3.30
C ILE A 310 -7.35 -30.99 -2.37
N ARG A 311 -6.65 -31.11 -1.25
CA ARG A 311 -6.85 -32.20 -0.28
C ARG A 311 -7.87 -31.86 0.79
N ASP A 312 -7.87 -30.62 1.27
CA ASP A 312 -8.80 -30.11 2.27
C ASP A 312 -10.23 -30.01 1.68
N PRO A 313 -11.20 -30.82 2.15
CA PRO A 313 -12.55 -30.83 1.61
C PRO A 313 -13.25 -29.47 1.74
N PHE A 314 -13.01 -28.73 2.83
CA PHE A 314 -13.63 -27.43 3.04
C PHE A 314 -13.11 -26.40 2.03
N VAL A 315 -11.80 -26.37 1.78
CA VAL A 315 -11.21 -25.50 0.76
C VAL A 315 -11.70 -25.88 -0.64
N LYS A 316 -11.85 -27.19 -0.89
CA LYS A 316 -12.37 -27.72 -2.15
C LYS A 316 -13.80 -27.25 -2.41
N ASP A 317 -14.68 -27.41 -1.42
CA ASP A 317 -16.07 -26.99 -1.49
C ASP A 317 -16.18 -25.48 -1.69
N GLN A 318 -15.40 -24.68 -0.95
CA GLN A 318 -15.34 -23.23 -1.13
C GLN A 318 -14.89 -22.84 -2.54
N ALA A 319 -13.89 -23.52 -3.10
CA ALA A 319 -13.42 -23.27 -4.46
C ALA A 319 -14.55 -23.49 -5.48
N VAL A 320 -15.26 -24.62 -5.38
CA VAL A 320 -16.40 -24.95 -6.26
C VAL A 320 -17.54 -23.94 -6.11
N ILE A 321 -17.94 -23.60 -4.88
CA ILE A 321 -18.98 -22.60 -4.61
C ILE A 321 -18.61 -21.24 -5.23
N SER A 322 -17.35 -20.81 -5.07
CA SER A 322 -16.87 -19.55 -5.61
C SER A 322 -16.90 -19.52 -7.14
N MET A 323 -16.59 -20.65 -7.78
CA MET A 323 -16.65 -20.80 -9.24
C MET A 323 -18.09 -20.70 -9.75
N ILE A 324 -19.02 -21.43 -9.12
CA ILE A 324 -20.44 -21.39 -9.48
C ILE A 324 -20.99 -19.97 -9.33
N SER A 325 -20.66 -19.28 -8.23
CA SER A 325 -21.09 -17.91 -7.98
C SER A 325 -20.55 -16.94 -9.05
N ASN A 326 -19.24 -17.02 -9.35
CA ASN A 326 -18.61 -16.20 -10.38
C ASN A 326 -19.21 -16.44 -11.79
N GLU A 327 -19.55 -17.70 -12.11
CA GLU A 327 -20.15 -18.04 -13.40
C GLU A 327 -21.61 -17.56 -13.49
N ALA A 328 -22.37 -17.66 -12.39
CA ALA A 328 -23.72 -17.10 -12.31
C ALA A 328 -23.71 -15.57 -12.50
N ASP A 329 -22.76 -14.87 -11.87
CA ASP A 329 -22.59 -13.42 -12.02
C ASP A 329 -22.19 -13.05 -13.46
N ARG A 330 -21.27 -13.80 -14.08
CA ARG A 330 -20.90 -13.60 -15.50
C ARG A 330 -22.11 -13.76 -16.42
N ARG A 331 -22.90 -14.82 -16.25
CA ARG A 331 -24.12 -15.04 -17.05
C ARG A 331 -25.13 -13.93 -16.86
N ARG A 332 -25.32 -13.48 -15.62
CA ARG A 332 -26.22 -12.35 -15.33
C ARG A 332 -25.76 -11.07 -16.00
N ILE A 333 -24.45 -10.75 -15.94
CA ILE A 333 -23.87 -9.59 -16.64
C ILE A 333 -24.07 -9.72 -18.15
N ASN A 334 -23.80 -10.88 -18.74
CA ASN A 334 -23.96 -11.10 -20.18
C ASN A 334 -25.43 -10.95 -20.64
N LEU A 335 -26.38 -11.42 -19.83
CA LEU A 335 -27.82 -11.23 -20.08
C LEU A 335 -28.22 -9.75 -20.00
N MET A 336 -27.68 -9.00 -19.04
CA MET A 336 -27.91 -7.55 -18.94
C MET A 336 -27.30 -6.81 -20.13
N SER A 337 -26.05 -7.08 -20.49
CA SER A 337 -25.37 -6.44 -21.63
C SER A 337 -26.09 -6.71 -22.95
N SER A 338 -26.48 -7.96 -23.22
CA SER A 338 -27.26 -8.29 -24.42
C SER A 338 -28.66 -7.66 -24.43
N SER A 339 -29.27 -7.46 -23.27
CA SER A 339 -30.54 -6.73 -23.16
C SER A 339 -30.36 -5.22 -23.40
N VAL A 340 -29.27 -4.62 -22.93
CA VAL A 340 -28.93 -3.20 -23.16
C VAL A 340 -28.63 -2.95 -24.65
N GLU A 341 -27.85 -3.80 -25.30
CA GLU A 341 -27.60 -3.72 -26.76
C GLU A 341 -28.90 -3.86 -27.57
N ARG A 342 -29.83 -4.73 -27.12
CA ARG A 342 -31.17 -4.86 -27.72
C ARG A 342 -32.10 -3.68 -27.46
N ILE A 343 -31.84 -2.82 -26.48
CA ILE A 343 -32.61 -1.58 -26.24
C ILE A 343 -32.03 -0.41 -27.05
N GLN A 344 -30.72 -0.41 -27.34
CA GLN A 344 -30.09 0.60 -28.18
C GLN A 344 -30.39 0.38 -29.67
N SER A 345 -30.45 -0.87 -30.14
CA SER A 345 -30.68 -1.18 -31.57
C SER A 345 -32.07 -0.87 -32.18
N PRO A 346 -33.20 -0.82 -31.45
CA PRO A 346 -34.50 -0.42 -32.00
C PRO A 346 -34.64 1.10 -32.09
N ALA A 347 -34.05 1.85 -31.14
CA ALA A 347 -34.16 3.31 -31.10
C ALA A 347 -33.33 4.02 -32.18
N GLU A 348 -32.27 3.39 -32.69
CA GLU A 348 -31.46 3.93 -33.79
C GLU A 348 -31.98 3.57 -35.19
N LYS A 349 -32.88 2.58 -35.32
CA LYS A 349 -33.48 2.19 -36.61
C LYS A 349 -34.74 2.97 -36.99
N GLU A 350 -35.28 3.79 -36.09
CA GLU A 350 -36.45 4.66 -36.35
C GLU A 350 -36.05 6.10 -36.76
N LYS A 351 -34.75 6.36 -36.98
CA LYS A 351 -34.22 7.66 -37.43
C LYS A 351 -33.43 7.62 -38.75
N ALA A 352 -33.55 6.55 -39.53
CA ALA A 352 -32.95 6.43 -40.87
C ALA A 352 -33.99 6.59 -41.98
#